data_AF-A0A944BNI9-F1
#
_entry.id   AF-A0A944BNI9-F1
#
_cell.length_a   1.000
_cell.length_b   1.000
_cell.length_c   1.000
_cell.angle_alpha   90.00
_cell.angle_beta   90.00
_cell.angle_gamma   90.00
#
_symmetry.space_group_name_H-M   'P 1'
#
loop_
_entity.id
_entity.type
_entity.pdbx_description
1 polymer ?
#
loop_
_entity_poly.entity_id
_entity_poly.type
_entity_poly.pdbx_seq_one_letter_code
_entity_poly.pdbx_strand_id
1 'polypeptide(L)'
;FVCGARDLGEACRRIQEGAAMIRTKGEAGTGDVVEAVRHMRTMNREIAQLCALGEEEVYSFAKQHAICFNLAFKIRELKRLPVVNFAAGGIATPADAALMMQLGCDGVFVGSGIFKSGNPAKRARAIVLATAHYDDAKLLAEVSKDLGEPMVGINCDGLATDDRLAKRGI
;
A
#
# COMPACT_ATOMS: atom_id res chain seq x y z
N PHE A 1 14.73 8.03 -3.23
CA PHE A 1 14.53 6.74 -2.53
C PHE A 1 13.07 6.30 -2.57
N VAL A 2 12.80 5.00 -2.42
CA VAL A 2 11.45 4.44 -2.17
C VAL A 2 11.37 4.00 -0.71
N CYS A 3 10.41 4.54 0.05
CA CYS A 3 10.31 4.28 1.50
C CYS A 3 8.95 3.67 1.88
N GLY A 4 8.95 2.81 2.90
CA GLY A 4 7.72 2.22 3.45
C GLY A 4 7.08 3.14 4.49
N ALA A 5 5.75 3.23 4.48
CA ALA A 5 4.97 3.94 5.49
C ALA A 5 3.71 3.15 5.89
N ARG A 6 3.19 3.43 7.09
CA ARG A 6 1.96 2.83 7.64
C ARG A 6 0.81 3.82 7.79
N ASP A 7 1.16 5.10 7.89
CA ASP A 7 0.27 6.23 8.13
C ASP A 7 0.82 7.49 7.45
N LEU A 8 0.04 8.57 7.46
CA LEU A 8 0.37 9.82 6.80
C LEU A 8 1.59 10.50 7.43
N GLY A 9 1.73 10.40 8.76
CA GLY A 9 2.86 10.99 9.48
C GLY A 9 4.18 10.35 9.08
N GLU A 10 4.24 9.02 9.05
CA GLU A 10 5.41 8.25 8.60
C GLU A 10 5.74 8.56 7.15
N ALA A 11 4.75 8.57 6.25
CA ALA A 11 4.96 8.95 4.85
C ALA A 11 5.56 10.36 4.72
N CYS A 12 5.02 11.33 5.46
CA CYS A 12 5.50 12.71 5.44
C CYS A 12 6.93 12.86 5.96
N ARG A 13 7.32 12.13 7.01
CA ARG A 13 8.71 12.11 7.50
C ARG A 13 9.66 11.57 6.43
N ARG A 14 9.30 10.47 5.77
CA ARG A 14 10.11 9.91 4.68
C ARG A 14 10.26 10.86 3.50
N ILE A 15 9.19 11.58 3.13
CA ILE A 15 9.24 12.59 2.07
C ILE A 15 10.19 13.73 2.45
N GLN A 16 10.15 14.20 3.70
CA GLN A 16 11.08 15.23 4.19
C GLN A 16 12.53 14.78 4.19
N GLU A 17 12.79 13.49 4.41
CA GLU A 17 14.12 12.87 4.29
C GLU A 17 14.57 12.64 2.83
N GLY A 18 13.75 13.01 1.83
CA GLY A 18 14.08 12.89 0.41
C GLY A 18 13.56 11.62 -0.27
N ALA A 19 12.55 10.94 0.29
CA ALA A 19 11.83 9.89 -0.42
C ALA A 19 11.10 10.50 -1.63
N ALA A 20 11.35 9.94 -2.82
CA ALA A 20 10.70 10.33 -4.07
C ALA A 20 9.46 9.48 -4.37
N MET A 21 9.25 8.43 -3.55
CA MET A 21 8.15 7.48 -3.68
C MET A 21 7.88 6.83 -2.32
N ILE A 22 6.61 6.59 -2.03
CA ILE A 22 6.14 5.86 -0.86
C ILE A 22 5.56 4.51 -1.30
N ARG A 23 5.62 3.54 -0.40
CA ARG A 23 4.83 2.32 -0.47
C ARG A 23 4.26 1.96 0.90
N THR A 24 3.20 1.18 0.94
CA THR A 24 2.81 0.52 2.20
C THR A 24 3.95 -0.37 2.69
N LYS A 25 4.12 -0.50 4.01
CA LYS A 25 5.02 -1.54 4.55
C LYS A 25 4.45 -2.93 4.28
N GLY A 26 3.18 -3.11 4.64
CA GLY A 26 2.50 -4.40 4.65
C GLY A 26 3.25 -5.43 5.51
N GLU A 27 2.85 -6.69 5.43
CA GLU A 27 3.64 -7.79 5.98
C GLU A 27 4.23 -8.58 4.80
N ALA A 28 5.55 -8.50 4.66
CA ALA A 28 6.21 -9.04 3.47
C ALA A 28 6.44 -10.55 3.63
N GLY A 29 6.18 -11.33 2.58
CA GLY A 29 6.44 -12.77 2.58
C GLY A 29 5.32 -13.63 3.18
N THR A 30 4.26 -13.04 3.75
CA THR A 30 3.11 -13.77 4.29
C THR A 30 2.10 -14.18 3.25
N GLY A 31 2.02 -13.48 2.11
CA GLY A 31 0.91 -13.65 1.17
C GLY A 31 -0.44 -13.18 1.73
N ASP A 32 -0.42 -12.35 2.78
CA ASP A 32 -1.60 -11.78 3.42
C ASP A 32 -1.63 -10.25 3.25
N VAL A 33 -2.58 -9.76 2.46
CA VAL A 33 -2.71 -8.35 2.07
C VAL A 33 -3.27 -7.45 3.18
N VAL A 34 -3.73 -8.00 4.30
CA VAL A 34 -4.46 -7.26 5.36
C VAL A 34 -3.68 -6.04 5.87
N GLU A 35 -2.38 -6.18 6.13
CA GLU A 35 -1.57 -5.05 6.58
C GLU A 35 -1.41 -3.97 5.51
N ALA A 36 -1.25 -4.35 4.24
CA ALA A 36 -1.16 -3.39 3.14
C ALA A 36 -2.49 -2.60 3.01
N VAL A 37 -3.63 -3.28 3.09
CA VAL A 37 -4.97 -2.66 3.11
C VAL A 37 -5.10 -1.71 4.29
N ARG A 38 -4.67 -2.13 5.49
CA ARG A 38 -4.75 -1.30 6.71
C ARG A 38 -3.95 -0.01 6.55
N HIS A 39 -2.69 -0.11 6.10
CA HIS A 39 -1.83 1.06 5.90
C HIS A 39 -2.42 2.03 4.87
N MET A 40 -2.90 1.51 3.73
CA MET A 40 -3.48 2.35 2.67
C MET A 40 -4.75 3.06 3.16
N ARG A 41 -5.66 2.34 3.84
CA ARG A 41 -6.88 2.93 4.41
C ARG A 41 -6.56 3.98 5.48
N THR A 42 -5.57 3.75 6.33
CA THR A 42 -5.14 4.71 7.35
C THR A 42 -4.62 5.99 6.69
N MET A 43 -3.69 5.88 5.73
CA MET A 43 -3.19 7.05 4.99
C MET A 43 -4.30 7.83 4.30
N ASN A 44 -5.19 7.15 3.56
CA ASN A 44 -6.27 7.83 2.85
C ASN A 44 -7.26 8.50 3.80
N ARG A 45 -7.58 7.87 4.94
CA ARG A 45 -8.43 8.47 5.97
C ARG A 45 -7.79 9.74 6.54
N GLU A 46 -6.51 9.69 6.88
CA GLU A 46 -5.79 10.84 7.43
C GLU A 46 -5.65 11.98 6.42
N ILE A 47 -5.45 11.67 5.13
CA ILE A 47 -5.47 12.67 4.06
C ILE A 47 -6.86 13.32 3.96
N ALA A 48 -7.92 12.50 3.98
CA ALA A 48 -9.30 13.00 3.91
C ALA A 48 -9.64 13.88 5.13
N GLN A 49 -9.22 13.47 6.33
CA GLN A 49 -9.35 14.27 7.55
C GLN A 49 -8.63 15.61 7.41
N LEU A 50 -7.35 15.59 7.02
CA LEU A 50 -6.56 16.81 6.81
C LEU A 50 -7.19 17.76 5.78
N CYS A 51 -7.81 17.23 4.71
CA CYS A 51 -8.51 18.03 3.71
C CYS A 51 -9.81 18.66 4.23
N ALA A 52 -10.48 18.03 5.20
CA ALA A 52 -11.74 18.50 5.77
C ALA A 52 -11.59 19.54 6.88
N LEU A 53 -10.40 19.65 7.49
CA LEU A 53 -10.11 20.60 8.55
C LEU A 53 -10.14 22.06 8.07
N GLY A 54 -10.51 22.98 8.96
CA GLY A 54 -10.28 24.42 8.79
C GLY A 54 -8.78 24.74 8.84
N GLU A 55 -8.35 25.85 8.21
CA GLU A 55 -6.91 26.20 8.15
C GLU A 55 -6.25 26.33 9.53
N GLU A 56 -6.97 26.82 10.53
CA GLU A 56 -6.47 26.94 11.91
C GLU A 56 -6.20 25.57 12.56
N GLU A 57 -7.01 24.55 12.22
CA GLU A 57 -6.89 23.20 12.77
C GLU A 57 -5.78 22.37 12.11
N VAL A 58 -5.37 22.75 10.89
CA VAL A 58 -4.27 22.09 10.15
C VAL A 58 -2.98 22.11 10.93
N TYR A 59 -2.69 23.20 11.65
CA TYR A 59 -1.48 23.31 12.46
C TYR A 59 -1.45 22.26 13.58
N SER A 60 -2.57 22.09 14.26
CA SER A 60 -2.72 21.11 15.33
C SER A 60 -2.59 19.68 14.79
N PHE A 61 -3.26 19.38 13.68
CA PHE A 61 -3.17 18.07 13.03
C PHE A 61 -1.74 17.75 12.57
N ALA A 62 -1.09 18.70 11.87
CA ALA A 62 0.27 18.52 11.39
C ALA A 62 1.26 18.28 12.54
N LYS A 63 1.09 18.99 13.67
CA LYS A 63 1.89 18.76 14.88
C LYS A 63 1.65 17.37 15.47
N GLN A 64 0.40 16.93 15.61
CA GLN A 64 0.06 15.62 16.17
C GLN A 64 0.62 14.46 15.32
N HIS A 65 0.60 14.60 14.00
CA HIS A 65 1.10 13.59 13.06
C HIS A 65 2.59 13.77 12.69
N ALA A 66 3.29 14.74 13.29
CA ALA A 66 4.68 15.09 12.97
C ALA A 66 4.92 15.36 11.47
N ILE A 67 4.03 16.14 10.86
CA ILE A 67 4.06 16.55 9.45
C ILE A 67 4.53 18.01 9.37
N CYS A 68 5.44 18.32 8.45
CA CYS A 68 5.84 19.69 8.17
C CYS A 68 4.66 20.48 7.58
N PHE A 69 4.41 21.70 8.05
CA PHE A 69 3.25 22.50 7.62
C PHE A 69 3.18 22.68 6.11
N ASN A 70 4.29 23.00 5.45
CA ASN A 70 4.32 23.16 3.99
C ASN A 70 3.87 21.88 3.27
N LEU A 71 4.26 20.72 3.79
CA LEU A 71 3.85 19.43 3.24
C LEU A 71 2.37 19.14 3.51
N ALA A 72 1.85 19.47 4.70
CA ALA A 72 0.43 19.33 5.02
C ALA A 72 -0.44 20.18 4.07
N PHE A 73 -0.09 21.45 3.84
CA PHE A 73 -0.79 22.30 2.89
C PHE A 73 -0.67 21.77 1.46
N LYS A 74 0.50 21.26 1.05
CA LYS A 74 0.65 20.67 -0.28
C LYS A 74 -0.23 19.44 -0.47
N ILE A 75 -0.36 18.60 0.56
CA ILE A 75 -1.24 17.42 0.55
C ILE A 75 -2.71 17.86 0.47
N ARG A 76 -3.12 18.92 1.19
CA ARG A 76 -4.49 19.47 1.09
C ARG A 76 -4.80 19.98 -0.31
N GLU A 77 -3.89 20.73 -0.90
CA GLU A 77 -4.01 21.26 -2.27
C GLU A 77 -4.19 20.11 -3.28
N LEU A 78 -3.36 19.07 -3.18
CA LEU A 78 -3.37 17.94 -4.11
C LEU A 78 -4.44 16.89 -3.78
N LYS A 79 -4.96 16.87 -2.55
CA LYS A 79 -5.81 15.81 -1.97
C LYS A 79 -5.18 14.40 -2.02
N ARG A 80 -3.85 14.35 -2.06
CA ARG A 80 -3.03 13.13 -2.09
C ARG A 80 -1.59 13.46 -1.68
N LEU A 81 -0.76 12.42 -1.48
CA LEU A 81 0.68 12.62 -1.31
C LEU A 81 1.29 13.29 -2.55
N PRO A 82 2.30 14.17 -2.39
CA PRO A 82 2.99 14.82 -3.52
C PRO A 82 4.00 13.89 -4.23
N VAL A 83 3.97 12.60 -3.91
CA VAL A 83 4.79 11.54 -4.50
C VAL A 83 3.90 10.33 -4.77
N VAL A 84 4.38 9.43 -5.62
CA VAL A 84 3.72 8.16 -5.93
C VAL A 84 3.62 7.28 -4.67
N ASN A 85 2.48 6.62 -4.47
CA ASN A 85 2.21 5.71 -3.35
C ASN A 85 1.77 4.31 -3.84
N PHE A 86 2.64 3.32 -3.71
CA PHE A 86 2.36 1.94 -4.12
C PHE A 86 1.90 1.06 -2.96
N ALA A 87 1.14 0.01 -3.26
CA ALA A 87 0.96 -1.08 -2.31
C ALA A 87 2.15 -2.04 -2.33
N ALA A 88 2.53 -2.55 -1.16
CA ALA A 88 3.51 -3.60 -0.98
C ALA A 88 3.22 -4.41 0.29
N GLY A 89 3.63 -5.68 0.27
CA GLY A 89 3.42 -6.65 1.34
C GLY A 89 2.11 -7.43 1.15
N GLY A 90 2.19 -8.76 1.20
CA GLY A 90 1.01 -9.62 1.17
C GLY A 90 0.31 -9.87 -0.17
N ILE A 91 0.58 -9.09 -1.22
CA ILE A 91 -0.09 -9.26 -2.52
C ILE A 91 0.32 -10.61 -3.16
N ALA A 92 -0.64 -11.51 -3.34
CA ALA A 92 -0.40 -12.86 -3.85
C ALA A 92 -1.29 -13.25 -5.04
N THR A 93 -2.40 -12.53 -5.25
CA THR A 93 -3.39 -12.82 -6.29
C THR A 93 -3.70 -11.60 -7.17
N PRO A 94 -4.29 -11.81 -8.37
CA PRO A 94 -4.82 -10.71 -9.17
C PRO A 94 -5.87 -9.87 -8.43
N ALA A 95 -6.71 -10.52 -7.61
CA ALA A 95 -7.72 -9.84 -6.80
C ALA A 95 -7.11 -8.90 -5.75
N ASP A 96 -6.02 -9.31 -5.09
CA ASP A 96 -5.29 -8.44 -4.14
C ASP A 96 -4.75 -7.20 -4.85
N ALA A 97 -4.16 -7.39 -6.04
CA ALA A 97 -3.60 -6.28 -6.81
C ALA A 97 -4.70 -5.28 -7.22
N ALA A 98 -5.81 -5.79 -7.75
CA ALA A 98 -6.96 -4.97 -8.13
C ALA A 98 -7.57 -4.23 -6.93
N LEU A 99 -7.73 -4.92 -5.79
CA LEU A 99 -8.21 -4.32 -4.54
C LEU A 99 -7.33 -3.13 -4.12
N MET A 100 -6.00 -3.29 -4.17
CA MET A 100 -5.10 -2.20 -3.79
C MET A 100 -5.22 -0.99 -4.74
N MET A 101 -5.37 -1.23 -6.05
CA MET A 101 -5.64 -0.14 -7.01
C MET A 101 -6.98 0.54 -6.73
N GLN A 102 -8.04 -0.21 -6.43
CA GLN A 102 -9.35 0.35 -6.04
C GLN A 102 -9.30 1.16 -4.74
N LEU A 103 -8.36 0.85 -3.85
CA LEU A 103 -8.09 1.65 -2.64
C LEU A 103 -7.27 2.92 -2.93
N GLY A 104 -6.95 3.24 -4.19
CA GLY A 104 -6.28 4.47 -4.58
C GLY A 104 -4.76 4.40 -4.61
N CYS A 105 -4.18 3.20 -4.71
CA CYS A 105 -2.74 3.07 -4.95
C CYS A 105 -2.39 3.48 -6.39
N ASP A 106 -1.17 3.98 -6.58
CA ASP A 106 -0.64 4.30 -7.91
C ASP A 106 0.01 3.07 -8.61
N GLY A 107 0.08 1.94 -7.91
CA GLY A 107 0.68 0.70 -8.38
C GLY A 107 0.91 -0.31 -7.25
N VAL A 108 1.48 -1.46 -7.60
CA VAL A 108 1.72 -2.57 -6.65
C VAL A 108 3.13 -3.15 -6.79
N PHE A 109 3.73 -3.51 -5.66
CA PHE A 109 4.95 -4.32 -5.58
C PHE A 109 4.59 -5.76 -5.23
N VAL A 110 5.07 -6.70 -6.04
CA VAL A 110 4.86 -8.14 -5.83
C VAL A 110 6.19 -8.89 -5.90
N GLY A 111 6.46 -9.68 -4.87
CA GLY A 111 7.66 -10.52 -4.78
C GLY A 111 7.28 -11.99 -4.61
N SER A 112 7.16 -12.45 -3.37
CA SER A 112 6.86 -13.85 -3.03
C SER A 112 5.58 -14.37 -3.68
N GLY A 113 4.55 -13.52 -3.82
CA GLY A 113 3.29 -13.86 -4.47
C GLY A 113 3.42 -14.44 -5.87
N ILE A 114 4.45 -14.02 -6.62
CA ILE A 114 4.76 -14.53 -7.95
C ILE A 114 5.72 -15.72 -7.86
N PHE A 115 6.90 -15.50 -7.25
CA PHE A 115 8.01 -16.46 -7.36
C PHE A 115 7.89 -17.69 -6.47
N LYS A 116 7.01 -17.69 -5.46
CA LYS A 116 6.70 -18.86 -4.63
C LYS A 116 5.39 -19.56 -5.06
N SER A 117 4.87 -19.27 -6.25
CA SER A 117 3.67 -19.91 -6.81
C SER A 117 4.01 -21.05 -7.77
N GLY A 118 3.01 -21.90 -8.07
CA GLY A 118 3.18 -23.03 -8.99
C GLY A 118 3.40 -22.65 -10.46
N ASN A 119 3.01 -21.44 -10.88
CA ASN A 119 3.29 -20.93 -12.23
C ASN A 119 3.60 -19.42 -12.21
N PRO A 120 4.86 -19.04 -11.89
CA PRO A 120 5.25 -17.63 -11.74
C PRO A 120 5.00 -16.80 -13.00
N ALA A 121 5.27 -17.34 -14.19
CA ALA A 121 5.08 -16.61 -15.44
C ALA A 121 3.62 -16.28 -15.73
N LYS A 122 2.70 -17.23 -15.53
CA LYS A 122 1.26 -17.00 -15.71
C LYS A 122 0.73 -16.04 -14.64
N ARG A 123 1.13 -16.22 -13.38
CA ARG A 123 0.71 -15.35 -12.27
C ARG A 123 1.21 -13.91 -12.42
N ALA A 124 2.46 -13.72 -12.84
CA ALA A 124 3.01 -12.38 -13.11
C ALA A 124 2.18 -11.65 -14.18
N ARG A 125 1.86 -12.32 -15.31
CA ARG A 125 1.00 -11.76 -16.35
C ARG A 125 -0.39 -11.40 -15.81
N ALA A 126 -1.00 -12.29 -15.03
CA ALA A 126 -2.32 -12.05 -14.45
C ALA A 126 -2.34 -10.84 -13.50
N ILE A 127 -1.33 -10.69 -12.64
CA ILE A 127 -1.21 -9.55 -11.72
C ILE A 127 -0.99 -8.24 -12.48
N VAL A 128 -0.17 -8.24 -13.52
CA VAL A 128 0.04 -7.06 -14.37
C VAL A 128 -1.28 -6.64 -15.03
N LEU A 129 -2.00 -7.58 -15.64
CA LEU A 129 -3.30 -7.31 -16.27
C LEU A 129 -4.34 -6.82 -15.26
N ALA A 130 -4.41 -7.45 -14.07
CA ALA A 130 -5.33 -7.03 -13.03
C ALA A 130 -5.00 -5.66 -12.44
N THR A 131 -3.73 -5.27 -12.41
CA THR A 131 -3.31 -3.94 -11.97
C THR A 131 -3.69 -2.89 -13.02
N ALA A 132 -3.57 -3.20 -14.31
CA ALA A 132 -3.92 -2.30 -15.40
C ALA A 132 -5.44 -2.16 -15.61
N HIS A 133 -6.21 -3.20 -15.32
CA HIS A 133 -7.66 -3.31 -15.57
C HIS A 133 -8.41 -3.64 -14.27
N TYR A 134 -8.07 -2.97 -13.17
CA TYR A 134 -8.54 -3.28 -11.82
C TYR A 134 -10.05 -3.06 -11.61
N ASP A 135 -10.72 -2.41 -12.55
CA ASP A 135 -12.16 -2.11 -12.56
C ASP A 135 -12.96 -3.02 -13.52
N ASP A 136 -12.30 -3.81 -14.37
CA ASP A 136 -12.94 -4.79 -15.26
C ASP A 136 -13.14 -6.13 -14.55
N ALA A 137 -14.29 -6.29 -13.90
CA ALA A 137 -14.64 -7.53 -13.20
C ALA A 137 -14.60 -8.79 -14.08
N LYS A 138 -14.89 -8.69 -15.39
CA LYS A 138 -14.83 -9.83 -16.30
C LYS A 138 -13.39 -10.22 -16.55
N LEU A 139 -12.54 -9.25 -16.89
CA LEU A 139 -11.11 -9.50 -17.09
C LEU A 139 -10.47 -10.04 -15.81
N LEU A 140 -10.78 -9.48 -14.65
CA LEU A 140 -10.28 -9.97 -13.35
C LEU A 140 -10.65 -11.44 -13.12
N ALA A 141 -11.89 -11.83 -13.42
CA ALA A 141 -12.33 -13.22 -13.31
C ALA A 141 -11.57 -14.12 -14.29
N GLU A 142 -11.38 -13.69 -15.55
CA GLU A 142 -10.66 -14.46 -16.57
C GLU A 142 -9.18 -14.67 -16.21
N VAL A 143 -8.46 -13.60 -15.83
CA VAL A 143 -7.03 -13.71 -15.50
C VAL A 143 -6.77 -14.44 -14.18
N SER A 144 -7.81 -14.64 -13.36
CA SER A 144 -7.70 -15.38 -12.10
C SER A 144 -7.83 -16.91 -12.27
N LYS A 145 -8.16 -17.40 -13.48
CA LYS A 145 -8.35 -18.82 -13.75
C LYS A 145 -7.03 -19.58 -13.97
N ASP A 146 -7.01 -20.82 -13.49
CA ASP A 146 -5.95 -21.81 -13.74
C ASP A 146 -4.53 -21.27 -13.50
N LEU A 147 -4.34 -20.46 -12.46
CA LEU A 147 -3.05 -19.84 -12.13
C LEU A 147 -2.04 -20.82 -11.49
N GLY A 148 -2.46 -22.07 -11.28
CA GLY A 148 -1.73 -23.03 -10.46
C GLY A 148 -1.75 -22.67 -8.98
N GLU A 149 -1.09 -23.52 -8.18
CA GLU A 149 -1.06 -23.37 -6.73
C GLU A 149 -0.55 -21.97 -6.31
N PRO A 150 -1.25 -21.27 -5.40
CA PRO A 150 -0.76 -20.03 -4.82
C PRO A 150 0.44 -20.30 -3.92
N MET A 151 1.16 -19.23 -3.53
CA MET A 151 2.12 -19.36 -2.44
C MET A 151 1.41 -19.77 -1.14
N VAL A 152 2.08 -20.51 -0.27
CA VAL A 152 1.56 -20.82 1.05
C VAL A 152 1.50 -19.53 1.88
N GLY A 153 0.29 -19.18 2.31
CA GLY A 153 0.05 -18.01 3.15
C GLY A 153 0.44 -18.26 4.61
N ILE A 154 0.94 -17.24 5.28
CA ILE A 154 1.19 -17.23 6.72
C ILE A 154 0.24 -16.19 7.32
N ASN A 155 -0.64 -16.61 8.22
CA ASN A 155 -1.54 -15.68 8.89
C ASN A 155 -0.75 -14.69 9.76
N CYS A 156 -0.93 -13.39 9.53
CA CYS A 156 -0.23 -12.34 10.27
C CYS A 156 -0.51 -12.36 11.78
N ASP A 157 -1.68 -12.84 12.20
CA ASP A 157 -2.04 -12.94 13.63
C ASP A 157 -1.21 -14.00 14.37
N GLY A 158 -0.77 -15.04 13.65
CA GLY A 158 0.07 -16.11 14.19
C GLY A 158 1.56 -15.76 14.28
N LEU A 159 1.99 -14.61 13.74
CA LEU A 159 3.39 -14.19 13.78
C LEU A 159 3.75 -13.58 15.13
N ALA A 160 4.85 -14.07 15.72
CA ALA A 160 5.49 -13.45 16.86
C ALA A 160 5.86 -11.99 16.54
N THR A 161 5.81 -11.12 17.54
CA THR A 161 5.99 -9.66 17.34
C THR A 161 7.32 -9.31 16.67
N ASP A 162 8.38 -10.07 16.96
CA ASP A 162 9.73 -9.84 16.43
C ASP A 162 9.88 -10.23 14.95
N ASP A 163 9.01 -11.12 14.46
CA ASP A 163 8.99 -11.58 13.07
C ASP A 163 8.18 -10.64 12.16
N ARG A 164 7.42 -9.69 12.74
CA ARG A 164 6.60 -8.73 11.97
C ARG A 164 7.46 -7.64 11.35
N LEU A 165 7.62 -7.71 10.03
CA LEU A 165 8.32 -6.71 9.23
C LEU A 165 7.52 -5.41 9.14
N ALA A 166 6.19 -5.45 9.24
CA ALA A 166 5.35 -4.25 9.21
C ALA A 166 5.74 -3.23 10.29
N LYS A 167 6.20 -3.70 11.45
CA LYS A 167 6.54 -2.85 12.61
C LYS A 167 8.00 -2.36 12.61
N ARG A 168 8.86 -2.87 11.72
CA ARG A 168 10.28 -2.49 11.68
C ARG A 168 10.48 -1.12 11.03
N GLY A 169 11.46 -0.36 11.52
CA GLY A 169 11.79 0.99 11.05
C GLY A 169 10.93 2.09 11.70
N ILE A 170 11.60 3.19 12.07
CA ILE A 170 11.10 4.32 12.90
C ILE A 170 10.05 5.16 12.16
#